data_AF-A0A0J0Y9X6-F1
#
_entry.id   AF-A0A0J0Y9X6-F1
#
_cell.length_a   1.000
_cell.length_b   1.000
_cell.length_c   1.000
_cell.angle_alpha   90.00
_cell.angle_beta   90.00
_cell.angle_gamma   90.00
#
_symmetry.space_group_name_H-M   'P 1'
#
loop_
_entity.id
_entity.type
_entity.pdbx_description
1 polymer ?
#
loop_
_entity_poly.entity_id
_entity_poly.type
_entity_poly.pdbx_seq_one_letter_code
_entity_poly.pdbx_strand_id
1 'polypeptide(L)'
;MMKKSFLILLLLATFACKKKSDDSTTATLSGKWSTGGYDIILYNSSGAVVRHSVADAIKSYWNFTDTEIQFSNIANSQTSTSTYRVKQSSKGRQLIIDNPSMTGNTNWRIETETANQMQISAEITDKASLRYGNNQVAAVGKQFIYLSKE
;
A
#
# COMPACT_ATOMS: atom_id res chain seq x y z
N MET A 1 61.26 8.29 -21.28
CA MET A 1 60.27 9.36 -21.58
C MET A 1 59.38 8.82 -22.69
N MET A 2 58.05 8.72 -22.65
CA MET A 2 56.99 9.25 -21.78
C MET A 2 56.01 8.10 -21.47
N LYS A 3 55.86 7.74 -20.19
CA LYS A 3 54.59 7.21 -19.66
C LYS A 3 53.80 8.45 -19.22
N LYS A 4 52.60 8.70 -19.76
CA LYS A 4 51.52 9.56 -19.20
C LYS A 4 50.56 9.99 -20.32
N SER A 5 49.70 9.10 -20.79
CA SER A 5 48.48 9.55 -21.50
C SER A 5 47.28 8.60 -21.38
N PHE A 6 47.42 7.41 -20.80
CA PHE A 6 46.34 6.41 -20.79
C PHE A 6 45.38 6.49 -19.59
N LEU A 7 45.50 7.52 -18.73
CA LEU A 7 44.81 7.56 -17.42
C LEU A 7 43.77 8.69 -17.25
N ILE A 8 43.27 9.27 -18.34
CA ILE A 8 42.28 10.36 -18.26
C ILE A 8 40.91 9.97 -18.84
N LEU A 9 40.80 8.92 -19.67
CA LEU A 9 39.50 8.48 -20.20
C LEU A 9 38.68 7.55 -19.27
N LEU A 10 39.26 7.06 -18.17
CA LEU A 10 38.56 6.13 -17.25
C LEU A 10 37.83 6.83 -16.09
N LEU A 11 37.91 8.16 -15.98
CA LEU A 11 37.32 8.95 -14.89
C LEU A 11 35.96 9.58 -15.22
N LEU A 12 35.46 9.41 -16.46
CA LEU A 12 34.16 9.97 -16.89
C LEU A 12 33.01 8.94 -16.85
N ALA A 13 33.28 7.69 -16.49
CA ALA A 13 32.26 6.63 -16.49
C ALA A 13 31.46 6.48 -15.18
N THR A 14 31.81 7.18 -14.09
CA THR A 14 31.22 6.93 -12.76
C THR A 14 30.20 7.95 -12.27
N PHE A 15 29.87 9.00 -13.05
CA PHE A 15 28.89 10.03 -12.63
C PHE A 15 27.59 10.06 -13.44
N ALA A 16 27.31 9.01 -14.23
CA ALA A 16 25.99 8.81 -14.83
C ALA A 16 25.18 7.75 -14.05
N CYS A 17 25.21 7.79 -12.72
CA CYS A 17 24.07 7.27 -11.96
C CYS A 17 22.95 8.29 -12.16
N LYS A 18 22.27 8.20 -13.32
CA LYS A 18 20.96 8.85 -13.49
C LYS A 18 20.12 8.27 -12.36
N LYS A 19 19.89 9.06 -11.32
CA LYS A 19 18.87 8.82 -10.32
C LYS A 19 17.61 8.63 -11.15
N LYS A 20 17.18 7.38 -11.31
CA LYS A 20 15.98 7.01 -12.07
C LYS A 20 14.91 7.88 -11.42
N SER A 21 14.44 8.87 -12.17
CA SER A 21 13.24 9.61 -11.77
C SER A 21 12.23 8.52 -11.45
N ASP A 22 11.69 8.53 -10.22
CA ASP A 22 10.47 7.79 -9.92
C ASP A 22 9.40 8.46 -10.82
N ASP A 23 9.42 8.12 -12.11
CA ASP A 23 8.39 8.51 -13.07
C ASP A 23 7.14 7.81 -12.58
N SER A 24 6.34 8.56 -11.83
CA SER A 24 5.07 8.09 -11.31
C SER A 24 4.14 7.93 -12.50
N THR A 25 4.12 6.76 -13.12
CA THR A 25 3.03 6.40 -14.02
C THR A 25 1.77 6.33 -13.16
N THR A 26 0.80 7.21 -13.42
CA THR A 26 -0.54 7.11 -12.87
C THR A 26 -1.20 5.88 -13.48
N ALA A 27 -1.10 4.74 -12.78
CA ALA A 27 -1.88 3.55 -13.09
C ALA A 27 -3.29 3.74 -12.53
N THR A 28 -4.32 3.55 -13.34
CA THR A 28 -5.70 3.60 -12.87
C THR A 28 -6.12 2.23 -12.37
N LEU A 29 -6.85 2.21 -11.25
CA LEU A 29 -7.64 1.05 -10.85
C LEU A 29 -8.98 1.16 -11.55
N SER A 30 -9.65 0.05 -11.78
CA SER A 30 -10.98 0.10 -12.41
C SER A 30 -11.90 -0.97 -11.86
N GLY A 31 -13.19 -0.72 -12.01
CA GLY A 31 -14.27 -1.66 -11.73
C GLY A 31 -14.62 -1.80 -10.26
N LYS A 32 -15.56 -2.72 -10.03
CA LYS A 32 -16.15 -3.00 -8.73
C LYS A 32 -15.42 -4.14 -8.02
N TRP A 33 -15.19 -3.94 -6.74
CA TRP A 33 -14.52 -4.88 -5.86
C TRP A 33 -15.32 -4.98 -4.56
N SER A 34 -15.32 -6.15 -3.97
CA SER A 34 -15.91 -6.37 -2.65
C SER A 34 -14.91 -7.00 -1.69
N THR A 35 -15.04 -6.69 -0.41
CA THR A 35 -14.17 -7.27 0.61
C THR A 35 -14.42 -8.78 0.78
N GLY A 36 -13.34 -9.56 0.70
CA GLY A 36 -13.31 -10.99 0.99
C GLY A 36 -12.72 -11.34 2.36
N GLY A 37 -12.02 -10.43 3.03
CA GLY A 37 -11.46 -10.67 4.36
C GLY A 37 -10.55 -9.53 4.85
N TYR A 38 -10.23 -9.56 6.14
CA TYR A 38 -9.23 -8.68 6.76
C TYR A 38 -8.24 -9.48 7.59
N ASP A 39 -6.98 -9.05 7.55
CA ASP A 39 -5.96 -9.48 8.50
C ASP A 39 -5.36 -8.29 9.24
N ILE A 40 -5.00 -8.52 10.50
CA ILE A 40 -4.10 -7.66 11.27
C ILE A 40 -2.89 -8.50 11.65
N ILE A 41 -1.70 -8.04 11.23
CA ILE A 41 -0.44 -8.71 11.54
C ILE A 41 0.46 -7.73 12.29
N LEU A 42 0.92 -8.15 13.45
CA LEU A 42 1.83 -7.40 14.31
C LEU A 42 3.23 -8.01 14.25
N TYR A 43 4.23 -7.14 14.19
CA TYR A 43 5.64 -7.51 14.06
C TYR A 43 6.46 -6.93 15.21
N ASN A 44 7.45 -7.69 15.71
CA ASN A 44 8.47 -7.16 16.60
C ASN A 44 9.53 -6.33 15.82
N SER A 45 10.52 -5.80 16.53
CA SER A 45 11.59 -4.98 15.95
C SER A 45 12.51 -5.73 14.99
N SER A 46 12.56 -7.07 15.04
CA SER A 46 13.30 -7.89 14.07
C SER A 46 12.47 -8.25 12.84
N GLY A 47 11.23 -7.76 12.75
CA GLY A 47 10.31 -8.07 11.65
C GLY A 47 9.65 -9.43 11.73
N ALA A 48 9.76 -10.14 12.87
CA ALA A 48 9.07 -11.41 13.08
C ALA A 48 7.61 -11.16 13.48
N VAL A 49 6.70 -11.98 12.95
CA VAL A 49 5.27 -11.95 13.31
C VAL A 49 5.14 -12.38 14.78
N VAL A 50 4.54 -11.50 15.59
CA VAL A 50 4.23 -11.79 17.01
C VAL A 50 2.74 -12.00 17.25
N ARG A 51 1.90 -11.55 16.33
CA ARG A 51 0.46 -11.83 16.34
C ARG A 51 -0.09 -11.73 14.92
N HIS A 52 -0.99 -12.65 14.58
CA HIS A 52 -1.83 -12.59 13.39
C HIS A 52 -3.27 -12.78 13.85
N SER A 53 -4.14 -11.86 13.46
CA SER A 53 -5.57 -11.93 13.75
C SER A 53 -6.33 -11.75 12.46
N VAL A 54 -7.20 -12.72 12.17
CA VAL A 54 -8.16 -12.67 11.06
C VAL A 54 -9.43 -12.05 11.63
N ALA A 55 -9.98 -11.05 10.96
CA ALA A 55 -11.21 -10.39 11.39
C ALA A 55 -12.33 -10.65 10.38
N ASP A 56 -13.56 -10.83 10.91
CA ASP A 56 -14.75 -10.90 10.08
C ASP A 56 -14.89 -9.62 9.28
N ALA A 57 -15.01 -9.77 7.97
CA ALA A 57 -15.13 -8.63 7.10
C ALA A 57 -16.54 -8.06 7.11
N ILE A 58 -16.67 -6.80 7.55
CA ILE A 58 -17.80 -5.98 7.12
C ILE A 58 -17.68 -5.90 5.60
N LYS A 59 -18.59 -6.58 4.90
CA LYS A 59 -18.60 -6.56 3.44
C LYS A 59 -18.72 -5.11 2.98
N SER A 60 -17.70 -4.65 2.26
CA SER A 60 -17.64 -3.31 1.69
C SER A 60 -17.41 -3.39 0.20
N TYR A 61 -17.88 -2.37 -0.52
CA TYR A 61 -17.87 -2.29 -1.97
C TYR A 61 -17.04 -1.09 -2.38
N TRP A 62 -16.09 -1.32 -3.28
CA TRP A 62 -15.11 -0.35 -3.76
C TRP A 62 -15.25 -0.30 -5.27
N ASN A 63 -15.74 0.82 -5.81
CA ASN A 63 -15.87 1.00 -7.24
C ASN A 63 -14.88 2.08 -7.68
N PHE A 64 -13.84 1.67 -8.38
CA PHE A 64 -12.82 2.56 -8.92
C PHE A 64 -13.19 2.95 -10.35
N THR A 65 -13.20 4.25 -10.63
CA THR A 65 -13.24 4.84 -11.97
C THR A 65 -11.89 5.49 -12.28
N ASP A 66 -11.78 6.32 -13.30
CA ASP A 66 -10.51 6.92 -13.70
C ASP A 66 -9.84 7.74 -12.59
N THR A 67 -10.61 8.53 -11.84
CA THR A 67 -10.09 9.42 -10.78
C THR A 67 -10.86 9.33 -9.47
N GLU A 68 -12.01 8.65 -9.45
CA GLU A 68 -12.89 8.57 -8.30
C GLU A 68 -13.01 7.15 -7.76
N ILE A 69 -13.21 7.07 -6.46
CA ILE A 69 -13.60 5.86 -5.77
C ILE A 69 -14.95 6.11 -5.10
N GLN A 70 -15.88 5.19 -5.31
CA GLN A 70 -17.10 5.07 -4.53
C GLN A 70 -16.95 3.94 -3.52
N PHE A 71 -17.33 4.21 -2.28
CA PHE A 71 -17.25 3.26 -1.17
C PHE A 71 -18.60 3.15 -0.46
N SER A 72 -19.01 1.93 -0.15
CA SER A 72 -20.15 1.63 0.72
C SER A 72 -19.89 0.35 1.51
N ASN A 73 -20.68 0.08 2.55
CA ASN A 73 -20.61 -1.17 3.28
C ASN A 73 -22.01 -1.66 3.67
N ILE A 74 -22.14 -2.95 4.03
CA ILE A 74 -23.46 -3.50 4.35
C ILE A 74 -24.11 -2.90 5.59
N ALA A 75 -23.31 -2.34 6.50
CA ALA A 75 -23.80 -1.73 7.73
C ALA A 75 -24.34 -0.30 7.48
N ASN A 76 -23.84 0.37 6.44
CA ASN A 76 -24.28 1.68 6.00
C ASN A 76 -24.32 1.73 4.47
N SER A 77 -25.54 1.63 3.92
CA SER A 77 -25.79 1.64 2.48
C SER A 77 -25.53 3.00 1.81
N GLN A 78 -25.20 4.05 2.57
CA GLN A 78 -24.82 5.33 2.01
C GLN A 78 -23.49 5.17 1.26
N THR A 79 -23.52 5.52 -0.03
CA THR A 79 -22.30 5.58 -0.83
C THR A 79 -21.61 6.90 -0.58
N SER A 80 -20.32 6.83 -0.29
CA SER A 80 -19.43 7.98 -0.22
C SER A 80 -18.50 7.98 -1.42
N THR A 81 -18.11 9.16 -1.89
CA THR A 81 -17.22 9.32 -3.05
C THR A 81 -15.99 10.12 -2.65
N SER A 82 -14.84 9.76 -3.21
CA SER A 82 -13.58 10.49 -3.05
C SER A 82 -12.76 10.40 -4.32
N THR A 83 -11.82 11.32 -4.49
CA THR A 83 -10.75 11.17 -5.47
C THR A 83 -9.70 10.19 -4.94
N TYR A 84 -9.08 9.46 -5.87
CA TYR A 84 -7.93 8.61 -5.55
C TYR A 84 -6.84 8.74 -6.61
N ARG A 85 -5.65 8.26 -6.26
CA ARG A 85 -4.52 8.15 -7.18
C ARG A 85 -3.65 6.96 -6.80
N VAL A 86 -3.06 6.30 -7.80
CA VAL A 86 -2.02 5.29 -7.57
C VAL A 86 -0.66 5.87 -7.94
N LYS A 87 0.28 5.80 -7.00
CA LYS A 87 1.68 6.13 -7.24
C LYS A 87 2.50 4.84 -7.37
N GLN A 88 3.25 4.73 -8.45
CA GLN A 88 4.33 3.75 -8.57
C GLN A 88 5.63 4.34 -8.05
N SER A 89 6.38 3.57 -7.27
CA SER A 89 7.74 3.91 -6.84
C SER A 89 8.62 2.66 -6.81
N SER A 90 9.92 2.85 -6.56
CA SER A 90 10.84 1.76 -6.21
C SER A 90 10.38 0.89 -5.02
N LYS A 91 9.55 1.42 -4.12
CA LYS A 91 9.00 0.69 -2.97
C LYS A 91 7.75 -0.11 -3.33
N GLY A 92 7.19 0.02 -4.54
CA GLY A 92 5.95 -0.60 -4.97
C GLY A 92 4.85 0.40 -5.28
N ARG A 93 3.61 -0.10 -5.33
CA ARG A 93 2.41 0.69 -5.65
C ARG A 93 1.70 1.16 -4.39
N GLN A 94 1.27 2.42 -4.41
CA GLN A 94 0.56 3.04 -3.32
C GLN A 94 -0.75 3.66 -3.83
N LEU A 95 -1.87 3.17 -3.33
CA LEU A 95 -3.19 3.76 -3.46
C LEU A 95 -3.34 4.87 -2.42
N ILE A 96 -3.67 6.07 -2.87
CA ILE A 96 -3.91 7.24 -2.02
C ILE A 96 -5.36 7.65 -2.22
N ILE A 97 -6.14 7.66 -1.14
CA ILE A 97 -7.56 8.07 -1.14
C ILE A 97 -7.66 9.35 -0.32
N ASP A 98 -8.17 10.42 -0.93
CA ASP A 98 -8.10 11.75 -0.34
C ASP A 98 -9.03 11.91 0.88
N ASN A 99 -10.13 11.14 0.94
CA ASN A 99 -11.03 11.09 2.10
C ASN A 99 -10.85 9.79 2.92
N PRO A 100 -9.98 9.77 3.94
CA PRO A 100 -9.75 8.58 4.77
C PRO A 100 -10.94 8.18 5.65
N SER A 101 -11.89 9.09 5.92
CA SER A 101 -13.06 8.75 6.74
C SER A 101 -13.93 7.65 6.12
N MET A 102 -13.83 7.46 4.80
CA MET A 102 -14.55 6.42 4.07
C MET A 102 -13.93 5.04 4.22
N THR A 103 -12.60 4.94 4.16
CA THR A 103 -11.88 3.67 4.05
C THR A 103 -11.03 3.36 5.28
N GLY A 104 -11.03 4.26 6.27
CA GLY A 104 -10.24 4.19 7.49
C GLY A 104 -8.80 4.69 7.34
N ASN A 105 -8.23 4.71 6.13
CA ASN A 105 -6.85 5.13 5.88
C ASN A 105 -6.69 5.86 4.55
N THR A 106 -5.80 6.87 4.54
CA THR A 106 -5.44 7.62 3.32
C THR A 106 -4.49 6.82 2.43
N ASN A 107 -3.50 6.16 3.04
CA ASN A 107 -2.37 5.57 2.34
C ASN A 107 -2.42 4.05 2.43
N TRP A 108 -2.66 3.43 1.28
CA TRP A 108 -2.69 1.99 1.12
C TRP A 108 -1.56 1.56 0.20
N ARG A 109 -0.85 0.51 0.56
CA ARG A 109 0.07 -0.19 -0.32
C ARG A 109 -0.72 -1.26 -1.07
N ILE A 110 -0.57 -1.33 -2.39
CA ILE A 110 -1.09 -2.44 -3.19
C ILE A 110 -0.04 -3.54 -3.15
N GLU A 111 -0.29 -4.58 -2.36
CA GLU A 111 0.64 -5.70 -2.18
C GLU A 111 0.57 -6.65 -3.37
N THR A 112 -0.64 -6.96 -3.83
CA THR A 112 -0.90 -7.75 -5.03
C THR A 112 -2.13 -7.22 -5.77
N GLU A 113 -2.10 -7.30 -7.10
CA GLU A 113 -3.27 -7.03 -7.96
C GLU A 113 -3.24 -8.00 -9.15
N THR A 114 -4.35 -8.68 -9.36
CA THR A 114 -4.64 -9.53 -10.50
C THR A 114 -5.99 -9.10 -11.11
N ALA A 115 -6.43 -9.76 -12.18
CA ALA A 115 -7.74 -9.47 -12.78
C ALA A 115 -8.92 -9.64 -11.79
N ASN A 116 -8.80 -10.57 -10.83
CA ASN A 116 -9.92 -10.99 -9.96
C ASN A 116 -9.69 -10.71 -8.48
N GLN A 117 -8.46 -10.40 -8.08
CA GLN A 117 -8.08 -10.25 -6.66
C GLN A 117 -7.11 -9.09 -6.48
N MET A 118 -7.30 -8.35 -5.39
CA MET A 118 -6.39 -7.30 -4.96
C MET A 118 -6.17 -7.39 -3.45
N GLN A 119 -4.94 -7.25 -3.01
CA GLN A 119 -4.59 -7.14 -1.60
C GLN A 119 -4.00 -5.76 -1.37
N ILE A 120 -4.61 -5.00 -0.45
CA ILE A 120 -4.09 -3.71 -0.01
C ILE A 120 -3.71 -3.78 1.47
N SER A 121 -2.70 -3.02 1.88
CA SER A 121 -2.26 -2.94 3.26
C SER A 121 -2.03 -1.51 3.72
N ALA A 122 -2.18 -1.25 5.02
CA ALA A 122 -1.75 0.00 5.62
C ALA A 122 -1.11 -0.27 6.98
N GLU A 123 -0.20 0.60 7.39
CA GLU A 123 0.39 0.53 8.72
C GLU A 123 -0.61 1.03 9.78
N ILE A 124 -0.64 0.34 10.91
CA ILE A 124 -1.45 0.72 12.07
C ILE A 124 -0.70 1.82 12.81
N THR A 125 -1.27 3.02 12.81
CA THR A 125 -0.71 4.19 13.48
C THR A 125 -1.18 4.35 14.93
N ASP A 126 -2.32 3.74 15.27
CA ASP A 126 -2.80 3.71 16.64
C ASP A 126 -1.96 2.77 17.51
N LYS A 127 -1.29 3.35 18.51
CA LYS A 127 -0.44 2.61 19.46
C LYS A 127 -1.24 1.64 20.34
N ALA A 128 -2.52 1.91 20.62
CA ALA A 128 -3.32 0.99 21.41
C ALA A 128 -3.53 -0.34 20.66
N SER A 129 -3.77 -0.26 19.35
CA SER A 129 -3.90 -1.40 18.45
C SER A 129 -2.62 -2.22 18.25
N LEU A 130 -1.45 -1.73 18.69
CA LEU A 130 -0.18 -2.48 18.67
C LEU A 130 0.04 -3.35 19.91
N ARG A 131 -0.83 -3.24 20.93
CA ARG A 131 -0.74 -4.06 22.13
C ARG A 131 -1.18 -5.49 21.82
N TYR A 132 -0.43 -6.46 22.32
CA TYR A 132 -0.78 -7.87 22.23
C TYR A 132 -0.42 -8.57 23.55
N GLY A 133 -1.22 -9.57 23.93
CA GLY A 133 -1.03 -10.28 25.19
C GLY A 133 -0.96 -9.35 26.41
N ASN A 134 -0.37 -9.86 27.49
CA ASN A 134 -0.19 -9.09 28.72
C ASN A 134 1.07 -8.23 28.61
N ASN A 135 0.89 -6.91 28.56
CA ASN A 135 1.96 -5.90 28.55
C ASN A 135 2.96 -5.97 27.38
N GLN A 136 2.65 -6.66 26.28
CA GLN A 136 3.52 -6.67 25.10
C GLN A 136 3.03 -5.64 24.07
N VAL A 137 3.98 -5.03 23.37
CA VAL A 137 3.72 -4.01 22.35
C VAL A 137 4.53 -4.36 21.11
N ALA A 138 3.86 -4.38 19.96
CA ALA A 138 4.51 -4.62 18.68
C ALA A 138 5.28 -3.38 18.23
N ALA A 139 6.35 -3.58 17.46
CA ALA A 139 7.09 -2.48 16.87
C ALA A 139 6.31 -1.87 15.69
N VAL A 140 5.63 -2.73 14.91
CA VAL A 140 4.86 -2.35 13.73
C VAL A 140 3.60 -3.22 13.67
N GLY A 141 2.49 -2.64 13.20
CA GLY A 141 1.29 -3.37 12.83
C GLY A 141 0.91 -3.04 11.40
N LYS A 142 0.38 -4.03 10.68
CA LYS A 142 -0.21 -3.84 9.35
C LYS A 142 -1.60 -4.42 9.33
N GLN A 143 -2.54 -3.68 8.78
CA GLN A 143 -3.84 -4.20 8.37
C GLN A 143 -3.79 -4.55 6.88
N PHE A 144 -4.44 -5.64 6.51
CA PHE A 144 -4.63 -6.06 5.13
C PHE A 144 -6.11 -6.16 4.83
N ILE A 145 -6.49 -5.74 3.62
CA ILE A 145 -7.82 -5.95 3.05
C ILE A 145 -7.64 -6.79 1.80
N TYR A 146 -8.40 -7.88 1.74
CA TYR A 146 -8.51 -8.71 0.56
C TYR A 146 -9.76 -8.32 -0.21
N LEU A 147 -9.60 -7.94 -1.47
CA LEU A 147 -10.65 -7.50 -2.36
C LEU A 147 -10.80 -8.51 -3.50
N SER A 148 -12.04 -8.88 -3.79
CA SER A 148 -12.40 -9.73 -4.93
C SER A 148 -13.19 -8.91 -5.94
N LYS A 149 -12.94 -9.14 -7.23
CA LYS A 149 -13.69 -8.51 -8.31
C LYS A 149 -15.14 -8.99 -8.32
N GLU A 150 -16.08 -8.07 -8.58
CA GLU A 150 -17.49 -8.41 -8.84
C GLU A 150 -17.77 -8.67 -10.33
#